data_AF-A0A4Z1H6R1-F1
#
_entry.id   AF-A0A4Z1H6R1-F1
#
_cell.length_a   1.000
_cell.length_b   1.000
_cell.length_c   1.000
_cell.angle_alpha   90.00
_cell.angle_beta   90.00
_cell.angle_gamma   90.00
#
_symmetry.space_group_name_H-M   'P 1'
#
loop_
_entity.id
_entity.type
_entity.pdbx_description
1 polymer ?
#
loop_
_entity_poly.entity_id
_entity_poly.type
_entity_poly.pdbx_seq_one_letter_code
_entity_poly.pdbx_strand_id
1 'polypeptide(L)'
;MDSLKSVREKVPNALHLYSDFILKNQSSVTQIESALRSLTYIIPGRFRDAELASESLHSSIQLLSLYHDTLLSRALSKLPGMPRQNAHNRYTKYWVKGNRMYRRIAMLLSMIQYTELLWEMMAKRKGEKIRWRVVVFLEFIKAVCKLLLLRITKGRPLVTPPLPERDIIPEESLTETEEMPPWLDTDDTAAMREEEKLRKNREGKEYKLKRTGLTLPNLPNPSDITNYLLSKVLVADDIKAPISLLNPLTLPSQYAEYMHILQPVIYAIALSHYRKNPKSWKPWAIGLSIEYAARQLRSENYRTTPLEKEQWNKRGWAMGWWALRGAFYENVTKGFLHRTSNRLPSFIGGVVEDYLWLWDEYYFSTSQD
;
A
#
# COMPACT_ATOMS: atom_id res chain seq x y z
N MET A 1 -26.22 -19.94 31.77
CA MET A 1 -25.91 -20.25 30.35
C MET A 1 -26.63 -19.30 29.37
N ASP A 2 -27.70 -18.63 29.77
CA ASP A 2 -28.51 -17.79 28.87
C ASP A 2 -27.88 -16.43 28.51
N SER A 3 -27.03 -15.87 29.38
CA SER A 3 -26.26 -14.66 29.09
C SER A 3 -25.29 -14.86 27.91
N LEU A 4 -24.59 -16.00 27.85
CA LEU A 4 -23.68 -16.32 26.75
C LEU A 4 -24.41 -16.59 25.42
N LYS A 5 -25.63 -17.16 25.48
CA LYS A 5 -26.49 -17.33 24.29
C LYS A 5 -27.00 -15.98 23.77
N SER A 6 -27.47 -15.10 24.65
CA SER A 6 -27.89 -13.73 24.29
C SER A 6 -26.74 -12.90 23.69
N VAL A 7 -25.52 -13.02 24.21
CA VAL A 7 -24.35 -12.32 23.62
C VAL A 7 -24.02 -12.90 22.25
N ARG A 8 -24.07 -14.23 22.10
CA ARG A 8 -23.81 -14.92 20.82
C ARG A 8 -24.81 -14.57 19.72
N GLU A 9 -26.06 -14.24 20.06
CA GLU A 9 -27.07 -13.81 19.08
C GLU A 9 -27.01 -12.31 18.77
N LYS A 10 -26.63 -11.45 19.73
CA LYS A 10 -26.51 -10.00 19.51
C LYS A 10 -25.30 -9.60 18.67
N VAL A 11 -24.18 -10.32 18.81
CA VAL A 11 -22.94 -10.07 18.05
C VAL A 11 -23.12 -10.18 16.53
N PRO A 12 -23.72 -11.24 15.95
CA PRO A 12 -23.92 -11.34 14.50
C PRO A 12 -24.87 -10.28 13.96
N ASN A 13 -25.90 -9.89 14.72
CA ASN A 13 -26.82 -8.81 14.33
C ASN A 13 -26.11 -7.45 14.29
N ALA A 14 -25.28 -7.15 15.29
CA ALA A 14 -24.49 -5.92 15.31
C ALA A 14 -23.47 -5.86 14.16
N LEU A 15 -22.83 -6.98 13.82
CA LEU A 15 -21.90 -7.05 12.69
C LEU A 15 -22.60 -6.87 11.33
N HIS A 16 -23.82 -7.39 11.18
CA HIS A 16 -24.61 -7.19 9.97
C HIS A 16 -25.05 -5.73 9.81
N LEU A 17 -25.56 -5.11 10.89
CA LEU A 17 -25.91 -3.68 10.89
C LEU A 17 -24.70 -2.79 10.60
N TYR A 18 -23.56 -3.11 11.18
CA TYR A 18 -22.30 -2.41 10.89
C TYR A 18 -21.87 -2.60 9.44
N SER A 19 -22.02 -3.80 8.89
CA SER A 19 -21.75 -4.09 7.49
C SER A 19 -22.61 -3.23 6.57
N ASP A 20 -23.92 -3.19 6.81
CA ASP A 20 -24.86 -2.42 6.01
C ASP A 20 -24.57 -0.91 6.10
N PHE A 21 -24.20 -0.43 7.29
CA PHE A 21 -23.78 0.96 7.50
C PHE A 21 -22.53 1.33 6.70
N ILE A 22 -21.50 0.48 6.70
CA ILE A 22 -20.27 0.74 5.94
C ILE A 22 -20.55 0.72 4.44
N LEU A 23 -21.35 -0.23 3.96
CA LEU A 23 -21.67 -0.34 2.53
C LEU A 23 -22.46 0.87 2.04
N LYS A 24 -23.36 1.41 2.86
CA LYS A 24 -24.13 2.61 2.53
C LYS A 24 -23.30 3.90 2.57
N ASN A 25 -22.32 3.99 3.45
CA ASN A 25 -21.51 5.21 3.66
C ASN A 25 -20.04 5.02 3.25
N GLN A 26 -19.79 4.27 2.18
CA GLN A 26 -18.45 3.87 1.78
C GLN A 26 -17.51 5.07 1.55
N SER A 27 -18.00 6.14 0.91
CA SER A 27 -17.23 7.37 0.64
C SER A 27 -16.81 8.06 1.94
N SER A 28 -17.76 8.29 2.86
CA SER A 28 -17.51 8.95 4.15
C SER A 28 -16.53 8.17 5.04
N VAL A 29 -16.65 6.84 5.11
CA VAL A 29 -15.73 6.00 5.90
C VAL A 29 -14.29 6.14 5.39
N THR A 30 -14.11 6.26 4.08
CA THR A 30 -12.79 6.38 3.44
C THR A 30 -12.16 7.74 3.69
N GLN A 31 -12.97 8.79 3.67
CA GLN A 31 -12.52 10.15 4.01
C GLN A 31 -12.09 10.23 5.47
N ILE A 32 -12.89 9.65 6.39
CA ILE A 32 -12.55 9.57 7.81
C ILE A 32 -11.26 8.77 8.03
N GLU A 33 -11.13 7.61 7.38
CA GLU A 33 -9.92 6.78 7.44
C GLU A 33 -8.69 7.55 6.94
N SER A 34 -8.83 8.27 5.83
CA SER A 34 -7.76 9.08 5.24
C SER A 34 -7.37 10.26 6.14
N ALA A 35 -8.35 10.94 6.74
CA ALA A 35 -8.12 12.03 7.69
C ALA A 35 -7.47 11.54 8.99
N LEU A 36 -7.90 10.38 9.51
CA LEU A 36 -7.27 9.76 10.67
C LEU A 36 -5.84 9.32 10.36
N ARG A 37 -5.60 8.78 9.16
CA ARG A 37 -4.25 8.40 8.70
C ARG A 37 -3.34 9.62 8.60
N SER A 38 -3.81 10.72 7.99
CA SER A 38 -3.01 11.95 7.89
C SER A 38 -2.74 12.55 9.27
N LEU A 39 -3.72 12.52 10.18
CA LEU A 39 -3.56 12.96 11.55
C LEU A 39 -2.50 12.13 12.30
N THR A 40 -2.48 10.81 12.11
CA THR A 40 -1.46 9.95 12.74
C THR A 40 -0.03 10.22 12.27
N TYR A 41 0.17 10.81 11.08
CA TYR A 41 1.52 11.20 10.62
C TYR A 41 2.01 12.53 11.19
N ILE A 42 1.12 13.38 11.70
CA ILE A 42 1.48 14.70 12.24
C ILE A 42 1.89 14.61 13.72
N ILE A 43 1.37 13.62 14.45
CA ILE A 43 1.50 13.50 15.90
C ILE A 43 2.91 13.04 16.38
N PRO A 44 3.60 12.08 15.73
CA PRO A 44 4.82 11.49 16.28
C PRO A 44 5.96 12.49 16.51
N GLY A 45 6.07 13.54 15.69
CA GLY A 45 7.14 14.54 15.83
C GLY A 45 7.02 15.44 17.07
N ARG A 46 5.81 15.66 17.58
CA ARG A 46 5.58 16.68 18.62
C ARG A 46 5.62 16.16 20.05
N PHE A 47 5.36 14.86 20.27
CA PHE A 47 5.24 14.28 21.62
C PHE A 47 5.91 12.92 21.72
N ARG A 48 7.12 12.91 22.29
CA ARG A 48 7.93 11.68 22.45
C ARG A 48 7.24 10.61 23.31
N ASP A 49 6.52 11.02 24.35
CA ASP A 49 5.79 10.10 25.22
C ASP A 49 4.51 9.52 24.58
N ALA A 50 4.00 10.19 23.54
CA ALA A 50 2.81 9.77 22.82
C ALA A 50 3.11 8.88 21.60
N GLU A 51 4.39 8.66 21.25
CA GLU A 51 4.78 7.87 20.07
C GLU A 51 4.12 6.49 20.02
N LEU A 52 4.14 5.77 21.16
CA LEU A 52 3.52 4.45 21.24
C LEU A 52 1.99 4.53 21.08
N ALA A 53 1.37 5.58 21.63
CA ALA A 53 -0.07 5.78 21.51
C ALA A 53 -0.45 6.13 20.07
N SER A 54 0.29 7.04 19.41
CA SER A 54 0.07 7.38 18.00
C SER A 54 0.30 6.20 17.08
N GLU A 55 1.33 5.38 17.33
CA GLU A 55 1.59 4.18 16.55
C GLU A 55 0.50 3.13 16.78
N SER A 56 0.02 2.97 18.02
CA SER A 56 -1.10 2.05 18.30
C SER A 56 -2.39 2.46 17.60
N LEU A 57 -2.68 3.76 17.52
CA LEU A 57 -3.80 4.30 16.74
C LEU A 57 -3.58 4.04 15.25
N HIS A 58 -2.38 4.32 14.74
CA HIS A 58 -2.02 4.11 13.35
C HIS A 58 -2.18 2.64 12.93
N SER A 59 -1.64 1.69 13.69
CA SER A 59 -1.83 0.25 13.44
C SER A 59 -3.31 -0.16 13.55
N SER A 60 -4.05 0.39 14.52
CA SER A 60 -5.48 0.09 14.69
C SER A 60 -6.32 0.55 13.50
N ILE A 61 -6.06 1.75 12.98
CA ILE A 61 -6.72 2.29 11.78
C ILE A 61 -6.41 1.41 10.57
N GLN A 62 -5.15 1.00 10.37
CA GLN A 62 -4.76 0.13 9.25
C GLN A 62 -5.42 -1.26 9.32
N LEU A 63 -5.48 -1.85 10.51
CA LEU A 63 -6.18 -3.12 10.72
C LEU A 63 -7.70 -3.00 10.47
N LEU A 64 -8.29 -1.87 10.87
CA LEU A 64 -9.69 -1.56 10.59
C LEU A 64 -9.95 -1.38 9.08
N SER A 65 -9.04 -0.68 8.39
CA SER A 65 -9.08 -0.49 6.93
C SER A 65 -9.04 -1.83 6.21
N LEU A 66 -8.12 -2.71 6.62
CA LEU A 66 -8.02 -4.08 6.09
C LEU A 66 -9.28 -4.90 6.36
N TYR A 67 -9.95 -4.70 7.50
CA TYR A 67 -11.25 -5.32 7.77
C TYR A 67 -12.33 -4.78 6.81
N HIS A 68 -12.41 -3.46 6.61
CA HIS A 68 -13.35 -2.83 5.68
C HIS A 68 -13.14 -3.32 4.25
N ASP A 69 -11.89 -3.49 3.80
CA ASP A 69 -11.58 -4.04 2.48
C ASP A 69 -12.07 -5.48 2.34
N THR A 70 -11.94 -6.30 3.39
CA THR A 70 -12.48 -7.68 3.36
C THR A 70 -14.00 -7.73 3.34
N LEU A 71 -14.67 -6.70 3.87
CA LEU A 71 -16.12 -6.58 3.85
C LEU A 71 -16.60 -6.11 2.47
N LEU A 72 -16.00 -5.04 1.97
CA LEU A 72 -16.33 -4.44 0.68
C LEU A 72 -16.07 -5.44 -0.46
N SER A 73 -14.96 -6.16 -0.43
CA SER A 73 -14.66 -7.19 -1.44
C SER A 73 -15.70 -8.33 -1.47
N ARG A 74 -16.36 -8.65 -0.34
CA ARG A 74 -17.47 -9.62 -0.31
C ARG A 74 -18.74 -9.02 -0.88
N ALA A 75 -19.07 -7.77 -0.55
CA ALA A 75 -20.26 -7.11 -1.06
C ALA A 75 -20.17 -6.87 -2.57
N LEU A 76 -19.04 -6.34 -3.05
CA LEU A 76 -18.77 -6.13 -4.47
C LEU A 76 -18.82 -7.42 -5.29
N SER A 77 -18.44 -8.58 -4.71
CA SER A 77 -18.53 -9.86 -5.41
C SER A 77 -19.96 -10.32 -5.72
N LYS A 78 -20.98 -9.69 -5.11
CA LYS A 78 -22.40 -9.99 -5.31
C LYS A 78 -23.07 -9.08 -6.34
N LEU A 79 -22.44 -7.97 -6.72
CA LEU A 79 -23.00 -7.01 -7.67
C LEU A 79 -22.64 -7.40 -9.11
N PRO A 80 -23.63 -7.55 -10.02
CA PRO A 80 -23.38 -7.73 -11.45
C PRO A 80 -22.97 -6.40 -12.09
N GLY A 81 -21.98 -6.41 -13.01
CA GLY A 81 -21.54 -5.19 -13.73
C GLY A 81 -20.34 -4.49 -13.11
N MET A 82 -19.28 -5.23 -12.80
CA MET A 82 -18.11 -4.70 -12.10
C MET A 82 -17.28 -3.74 -13.00
N PRO A 83 -16.84 -2.58 -12.48
CA PRO A 83 -15.95 -1.69 -13.22
C PRO A 83 -14.61 -2.37 -13.57
N ARG A 84 -13.91 -1.84 -14.58
CA ARG A 84 -12.61 -2.35 -15.06
C ARG A 84 -11.64 -2.49 -13.88
N GLN A 85 -11.25 -3.73 -13.58
CA GLN A 85 -10.34 -4.02 -12.47
C GLN A 85 -8.89 -3.99 -12.95
N ASN A 86 -8.00 -3.44 -12.13
CA ASN A 86 -6.56 -3.50 -12.36
C ASN A 86 -6.09 -4.96 -12.53
N ALA A 87 -5.11 -5.19 -13.40
CA ALA A 87 -4.55 -6.53 -13.64
C ALA A 87 -4.06 -7.21 -12.34
N HIS A 88 -3.44 -6.42 -11.46
CA HIS A 88 -3.08 -6.79 -10.09
C HIS A 88 -4.28 -7.35 -9.31
N ASN A 89 -5.39 -6.60 -9.26
CA ASN A 89 -6.57 -6.97 -8.51
C ASN A 89 -7.26 -8.23 -9.04
N ARG A 90 -7.28 -8.44 -10.35
CA ARG A 90 -7.80 -9.69 -10.93
C ARG A 90 -6.97 -10.90 -10.50
N TYR A 91 -5.64 -10.76 -10.52
CA TYR A 91 -4.72 -11.83 -10.13
C TYR A 91 -4.88 -12.18 -8.64
N THR A 92 -4.86 -11.18 -7.75
CA THR A 92 -4.97 -11.41 -6.31
C THR A 92 -6.35 -11.93 -5.93
N LYS A 93 -7.45 -11.40 -6.51
CA LYS A 93 -8.81 -11.91 -6.29
C LYS A 93 -8.95 -13.38 -6.68
N TYR A 94 -8.31 -13.82 -7.77
CA TYR A 94 -8.31 -15.22 -8.19
C TYR A 94 -7.73 -16.14 -7.10
N TRP A 95 -6.56 -15.80 -6.55
CA TRP A 95 -5.92 -16.61 -5.51
C TRP A 95 -6.63 -16.56 -4.15
N VAL A 96 -7.14 -15.39 -3.77
CA VAL A 96 -7.92 -15.22 -2.53
C VAL A 96 -9.22 -16.01 -2.57
N LYS A 97 -9.91 -16.08 -3.72
CA LYS A 97 -11.12 -16.90 -3.89
C LYS A 97 -10.80 -18.39 -4.01
N GLY A 98 -9.72 -18.74 -4.70
CA GLY A 98 -9.35 -20.14 -4.97
C GLY A 98 -8.84 -20.89 -3.75
N ASN A 99 -8.00 -20.27 -2.91
CA ASN A 99 -7.34 -20.96 -1.80
C ASN A 99 -7.53 -20.25 -0.45
N ARG A 100 -8.17 -20.96 0.50
CA ARG A 100 -8.37 -20.48 1.89
C ARG A 100 -7.05 -20.27 2.63
N MET A 101 -6.03 -21.09 2.36
CA MET A 101 -4.72 -20.97 2.99
C MET A 101 -3.98 -19.72 2.47
N TYR A 102 -4.04 -19.46 1.15
CA TYR A 102 -3.49 -18.23 0.56
C TYR A 102 -4.10 -17.00 1.26
N ARG A 103 -5.44 -16.95 1.37
CA ARG A 103 -6.13 -15.84 2.02
C ARG A 103 -5.70 -15.67 3.48
N ARG A 104 -5.59 -16.76 4.25
CA ARG A 104 -5.14 -16.68 5.66
C ARG A 104 -3.71 -16.15 5.77
N ILE A 105 -2.79 -16.67 4.96
CA ILE A 105 -1.38 -16.28 4.99
C ILE A 105 -1.21 -14.84 4.52
N ALA A 106 -1.89 -14.42 3.46
CA ALA A 106 -1.85 -13.04 2.96
C ALA A 106 -2.39 -12.05 4.01
N MET A 107 -3.52 -12.37 4.67
CA MET A 107 -4.06 -11.56 5.77
C MET A 107 -3.08 -11.47 6.94
N LEU A 108 -2.45 -12.59 7.33
CA LEU A 108 -1.47 -12.62 8.42
C LEU A 108 -0.24 -11.77 8.07
N LEU A 109 0.24 -11.86 6.83
CA LEU A 109 1.36 -11.05 6.33
C LEU A 109 1.06 -9.54 6.42
N SER A 110 -0.12 -9.12 5.95
CA SER A 110 -0.54 -7.72 6.05
C SER A 110 -0.75 -7.25 7.49
N MET A 111 -1.31 -8.10 8.37
CA MET A 111 -1.44 -7.78 9.79
C MET A 111 -0.08 -7.59 10.48
N ILE A 112 0.91 -8.42 10.14
CA ILE A 112 2.28 -8.26 10.66
C ILE A 112 2.88 -6.95 10.15
N GLN A 113 2.72 -6.65 8.86
CA GLN A 113 3.24 -5.43 8.25
C GLN A 113 2.74 -4.15 8.94
N TYR A 114 1.44 -4.09 9.23
CA TYR A 114 0.82 -2.93 9.90
C TYR A 114 1.13 -2.82 11.40
N THR A 115 1.57 -3.91 12.04
CA THR A 115 1.86 -3.92 13.50
C THR A 115 3.36 -3.96 13.80
N GLU A 116 4.21 -4.05 12.79
CA GLU A 116 5.64 -4.24 12.93
C GLU A 116 6.32 -3.15 13.77
N LEU A 117 6.05 -1.89 13.45
CA LEU A 117 6.64 -0.75 14.14
C LEU A 117 6.15 -0.67 15.60
N LEU A 118 4.87 -0.98 15.86
CA LEU A 118 4.32 -1.09 17.22
C LEU A 118 5.08 -2.14 18.04
N TRP A 119 5.30 -3.33 17.46
CA TRP A 119 6.08 -4.38 18.13
C TRP A 119 7.53 -3.99 18.37
N GLU A 120 8.15 -3.27 17.45
CA GLU A 120 9.50 -2.73 17.63
C GLU A 120 9.56 -1.71 18.77
N MET A 121 8.64 -0.74 18.80
CA MET A 121 8.51 0.27 19.85
C MET A 121 8.29 -0.38 21.22
N MET A 122 7.43 -1.40 21.29
CA MET A 122 7.17 -2.15 22.52
C MET A 122 8.40 -2.94 22.99
N ALA A 123 9.12 -3.56 22.06
CA ALA A 123 10.32 -4.35 22.35
C ALA A 123 11.49 -3.46 22.82
N LYS A 124 11.61 -2.26 22.26
CA LYS A 124 12.64 -1.27 22.61
C LYS A 124 12.58 -0.84 24.07
N ARG A 125 11.39 -0.71 24.66
CA ARG A 125 11.21 -0.43 26.09
C ARG A 125 11.83 -1.49 27.01
N LYS A 126 11.93 -2.74 26.55
CA LYS A 126 12.54 -3.86 27.30
C LYS A 126 14.06 -3.97 27.07
N GLY A 127 14.62 -3.19 26.14
CA GLY A 127 16.04 -3.11 25.87
C GLY A 127 16.42 -3.46 24.42
N GLU A 128 17.59 -2.99 24.02
CA GLU A 128 18.07 -3.04 22.64
C GLU A 128 18.29 -4.47 22.12
N LYS A 129 18.72 -5.40 22.99
CA LYS A 129 18.86 -6.82 22.63
C LYS A 129 17.52 -7.46 22.26
N ILE A 130 16.45 -7.09 22.97
CA ILE A 130 15.11 -7.63 22.76
C ILE A 130 14.50 -7.00 21.51
N ARG A 131 14.70 -5.69 21.28
CA ARG A 131 14.33 -4.99 20.04
C ARG A 131 14.81 -5.76 18.81
N TRP A 132 16.11 -6.00 18.68
CA TRP A 132 16.67 -6.70 17.53
C TRP A 132 16.19 -8.15 17.41
N ARG A 133 15.94 -8.84 18.54
CA ARG A 133 15.37 -10.20 18.51
C ARG A 133 13.95 -10.20 17.94
N VAL A 134 13.13 -9.24 18.32
CA VAL A 134 11.76 -9.08 17.81
C VAL A 134 11.78 -8.70 16.34
N VAL A 135 12.63 -7.76 15.91
CA VAL A 135 12.77 -7.39 14.49
C VAL A 135 13.16 -8.59 13.63
N VAL A 136 14.20 -9.33 14.02
CA VAL A 136 14.62 -10.55 13.29
C VAL A 136 13.51 -11.60 13.26
N PHE A 137 12.78 -11.77 14.37
CA PHE A 137 11.66 -12.72 14.44
C PHE A 137 10.49 -12.32 13.53
N LEU A 138 10.12 -11.03 13.48
CA LEU A 138 9.08 -10.52 12.60
C LEU A 138 9.47 -10.65 11.13
N GLU A 139 10.70 -10.28 10.78
CA GLU A 139 11.22 -10.46 9.42
C GLU A 139 11.25 -11.93 9.03
N PHE A 140 11.64 -12.82 9.95
CA PHE A 140 11.62 -14.25 9.71
C PHE A 140 10.21 -14.78 9.46
N ILE A 141 9.20 -14.38 10.26
CA ILE A 141 7.81 -14.77 10.03
C ILE A 141 7.32 -14.25 8.68
N LYS A 142 7.60 -12.98 8.34
CA LYS A 142 7.24 -12.40 7.03
C LYS A 142 7.85 -13.21 5.89
N ALA A 143 9.13 -13.58 5.99
CA ALA A 143 9.80 -14.39 4.98
C ALA A 143 9.17 -15.79 4.86
N VAL A 144 8.84 -16.45 5.97
CA VAL A 144 8.12 -17.73 5.95
C VAL A 144 6.75 -17.59 5.28
N CYS A 145 5.98 -16.55 5.61
CA CYS A 145 4.70 -16.27 4.95
C CYS A 145 4.86 -16.06 3.44
N LYS A 146 5.83 -15.23 3.02
CA LYS A 146 6.14 -14.99 1.59
C LYS A 146 6.58 -16.27 0.87
N LEU A 147 7.40 -17.11 1.49
CA LEU A 147 7.80 -18.41 0.94
C LEU A 147 6.62 -19.38 0.80
N LEU A 148 5.72 -19.43 1.79
CA LEU A 148 4.50 -20.24 1.69
C LEU A 148 3.57 -19.75 0.57
N LEU A 149 3.43 -18.44 0.41
CA LEU A 149 2.68 -17.86 -0.72
C LEU A 149 3.31 -18.26 -2.06
N LEU A 150 4.63 -18.19 -2.20
CA LEU A 150 5.36 -18.57 -3.40
C LEU A 150 5.19 -20.06 -3.75
N ARG A 151 5.14 -20.93 -2.73
CA ARG A 151 4.86 -22.36 -2.90
C ARG A 151 3.43 -22.60 -3.36
N ILE A 152 2.45 -21.89 -2.81
CA ILE A 152 1.04 -21.99 -3.20
C ILE A 152 0.82 -21.49 -4.64
N THR A 153 1.50 -20.42 -5.04
CA THR A 153 1.40 -19.86 -6.40
C THR A 153 2.19 -20.65 -7.46
N LYS A 154 2.77 -21.80 -7.10
CA LYS A 154 3.53 -22.69 -7.99
C LYS A 154 4.73 -21.99 -8.66
N GLY A 155 5.49 -21.21 -7.89
CA GLY A 155 6.71 -20.57 -8.39
C GLY A 155 6.44 -19.42 -9.35
N ARG A 156 5.43 -18.60 -9.07
CA ARG A 156 5.17 -17.32 -9.76
C ARG A 156 5.65 -16.17 -8.90
N PRO A 157 6.11 -15.06 -9.48
CA PRO A 157 6.58 -13.93 -8.69
C PRO A 157 5.49 -13.46 -7.73
N LEU A 158 5.90 -13.13 -6.51
CA LEU A 158 4.97 -12.58 -5.52
C LEU A 158 4.57 -11.17 -5.96
N VAL A 159 3.26 -10.95 -5.98
CA VAL A 159 2.69 -9.64 -6.26
C VAL A 159 2.56 -8.88 -4.95
N THR A 160 3.01 -7.63 -4.97
CA THR A 160 2.99 -6.75 -3.81
C THR A 160 2.03 -5.58 -4.09
N PRO A 161 1.03 -5.36 -3.21
CA PRO A 161 0.62 -6.17 -2.04
C PRO A 161 -0.02 -7.53 -2.40
N PRO A 162 -0.08 -8.51 -1.47
CA PRO A 162 -0.62 -9.86 -1.74
C PRO A 162 -2.16 -9.94 -1.70
N LEU A 163 -2.80 -8.90 -1.17
CA LEU A 163 -4.25 -8.73 -1.09
C LEU A 163 -4.72 -7.75 -2.17
N PRO A 164 -5.97 -7.86 -2.65
CA PRO A 164 -6.50 -6.90 -3.61
C PRO A 164 -6.53 -5.50 -3.01
N GLU A 165 -5.96 -4.55 -3.74
CA GLU A 165 -6.05 -3.14 -3.41
C GLU A 165 -7.47 -2.64 -3.65
N ARG A 166 -7.86 -1.63 -2.89
CA ARG A 166 -9.13 -0.96 -3.07
C ARG A 166 -9.12 -0.21 -4.41
N ASP A 167 -10.01 -0.59 -5.32
CA ASP A 167 -10.15 0.09 -6.61
C ASP A 167 -10.51 1.57 -6.33
N ILE A 168 -9.64 2.50 -6.76
CA ILE A 168 -9.92 3.94 -6.71
C ILE A 168 -11.03 4.16 -7.73
N ILE A 169 -12.25 4.38 -7.27
CA ILE A 169 -13.37 4.72 -8.14
C ILE A 169 -13.02 6.10 -8.72
N PRO A 170 -12.82 6.25 -10.04
CA PRO A 170 -12.62 7.57 -10.62
C PRO A 170 -13.87 8.39 -10.30
N GLU A 171 -13.69 9.56 -9.69
CA GLU A 171 -14.79 10.43 -9.23
C GLU A 171 -15.81 10.74 -10.34
N GLU A 172 -15.40 10.66 -11.61
CA GLU A 172 -16.27 10.77 -12.79
C GLU A 172 -17.43 9.77 -12.82
N SER A 173 -17.27 8.59 -12.21
CA SER A 173 -18.32 7.56 -12.13
C SER A 173 -19.26 7.73 -10.93
N LEU A 174 -18.86 8.50 -9.91
CA LEU A 174 -19.71 8.82 -8.75
C LEU A 174 -20.60 10.04 -9.02
N THR A 175 -20.16 10.96 -9.89
CA THR A 175 -20.96 12.12 -10.29
C THR A 175 -22.27 11.79 -11.00
N GLU A 176 -22.39 10.59 -11.59
CA GLU A 176 -23.63 10.15 -12.23
C GLU A 176 -24.64 9.51 -11.25
N THR A 177 -24.24 9.12 -10.04
CA THR A 177 -25.10 8.32 -9.15
C THR A 177 -25.45 8.99 -7.81
N GLU A 178 -24.71 10.02 -7.36
CA GLU A 178 -25.03 10.75 -6.12
C GLU A 178 -25.87 12.01 -6.38
N GLU A 179 -27.18 11.82 -6.63
CA GLU A 179 -28.17 12.83 -6.25
C GLU A 179 -28.32 12.78 -4.73
N MET A 180 -27.79 13.79 -4.04
CA MET A 180 -28.00 13.98 -2.60
C MET A 180 -29.51 14.19 -2.31
N PRO A 181 -30.06 13.65 -1.21
CA PRO A 181 -31.46 13.89 -0.85
C PRO A 181 -31.75 15.39 -0.62
N PRO A 182 -32.86 15.95 -1.15
CA PRO A 182 -33.17 17.40 -1.15
C PRO A 182 -33.19 18.14 0.19
N TRP A 183 -33.15 17.44 1.32
CA TRP A 183 -33.18 18.02 2.66
C TRP A 183 -31.79 18.28 3.27
N LEU A 184 -30.70 18.02 2.53
CA LEU A 184 -29.32 18.32 2.93
C LEU A 184 -28.65 19.39 2.02
N ASP A 185 -29.42 20.06 1.16
CA ASP A 185 -28.97 21.21 0.39
C ASP A 185 -29.09 22.48 1.27
N THR A 186 -27.96 22.97 1.77
CA THR A 186 -27.85 24.34 2.29
C THR A 186 -27.30 25.25 1.18
N ASP A 187 -27.72 26.52 1.13
CA ASP A 187 -27.37 27.46 0.04
C ASP A 187 -25.84 27.54 -0.22
N ASP A 188 -25.02 27.41 0.82
CA ASP A 188 -23.55 27.43 0.72
C ASP A 188 -23.00 26.21 -0.05
N THR A 189 -23.64 25.05 0.04
CA THR A 189 -23.20 23.82 -0.66
C THR A 189 -23.60 23.83 -2.13
N ALA A 190 -24.70 24.48 -2.49
CA ALA A 190 -25.12 24.68 -3.87
C ALA A 190 -24.19 25.64 -4.63
N ALA A 191 -23.75 26.72 -3.97
CA ALA A 191 -22.80 27.69 -4.54
C ALA A 191 -21.41 27.08 -4.80
N MET A 192 -20.88 26.28 -3.85
CA MET A 192 -19.61 25.57 -4.06
C MET A 192 -19.70 24.55 -5.22
N ARG A 193 -20.86 23.89 -5.38
CA ARG A 193 -21.10 22.93 -6.48
C ARG A 193 -21.21 23.63 -7.84
N GLU A 194 -21.83 24.80 -7.89
CA GLU A 194 -21.83 25.64 -9.10
C GLU A 194 -20.44 26.13 -9.44
N GLU A 195 -19.63 26.58 -8.46
CA GLU A 195 -18.24 26.98 -8.69
C GLU A 195 -17.35 25.81 -9.15
N GLU A 196 -17.53 24.62 -8.59
CA GLU A 196 -16.78 23.42 -8.97
C GLU A 196 -17.17 22.94 -10.38
N LYS A 197 -18.47 22.95 -10.71
CA LYS A 197 -18.95 22.75 -12.09
C LYS A 197 -18.40 23.82 -13.04
N LEU A 198 -18.34 25.09 -12.60
CA LEU A 198 -17.78 26.17 -13.40
C LEU A 198 -16.27 26.01 -13.59
N ARG A 199 -15.53 25.54 -12.58
CA ARG A 199 -14.09 25.25 -12.66
C ARG A 199 -13.81 24.11 -13.63
N LYS A 200 -14.57 23.02 -13.55
CA LYS A 200 -14.47 21.87 -14.47
C LYS A 200 -14.84 22.26 -15.91
N ASN A 201 -15.84 23.13 -16.09
CA ASN A 201 -16.19 23.73 -17.38
C ASN A 201 -15.15 24.75 -17.89
N ARG A 202 -14.36 25.37 -17.01
CA ARG A 202 -13.26 26.29 -17.38
C ARG A 202 -12.02 25.54 -17.87
N GLU A 203 -11.81 24.31 -17.40
CA GLU A 203 -10.66 23.48 -17.78
C GLU A 203 -10.79 22.81 -19.16
N GLY A 204 -12.00 22.72 -19.72
CA GLY A 204 -12.19 22.27 -21.10
C GLY A 204 -13.37 22.99 -21.76
N LYS A 205 -13.09 23.80 -22.79
CA LYS A 205 -14.12 24.49 -23.58
C LYS A 205 -14.98 23.46 -24.33
N GLU A 206 -16.06 23.01 -23.71
CA GLU A 206 -17.05 22.14 -24.34
C GLU A 206 -17.66 22.85 -25.55
N TYR A 207 -17.28 22.42 -26.75
CA TYR A 207 -17.80 23.00 -27.99
C TYR A 207 -19.15 22.37 -28.33
N LYS A 208 -20.23 23.17 -28.31
CA LYS A 208 -21.56 22.73 -28.76
C LYS A 208 -21.69 22.81 -30.27
N LEU A 209 -22.06 21.69 -30.89
CA LEU A 209 -22.31 21.59 -32.32
C LEU A 209 -23.58 22.39 -32.69
N LYS A 210 -23.41 23.41 -33.54
CA LYS A 210 -24.46 24.39 -33.87
C LYS A 210 -25.74 23.78 -34.48
N ARG A 211 -25.65 22.62 -35.14
CA ARG A 211 -26.78 21.99 -35.86
C ARG A 211 -27.49 20.91 -35.06
N THR A 212 -26.77 20.21 -34.18
CA THR A 212 -27.29 19.05 -33.43
C THR A 212 -27.48 19.33 -31.94
N GLY A 213 -26.93 20.44 -31.42
CA GLY A 213 -26.98 20.78 -29.99
C GLY A 213 -26.10 19.89 -29.10
N LEU A 214 -25.42 18.90 -29.67
CA LEU A 214 -24.55 17.97 -28.95
C LEU A 214 -23.23 18.66 -28.56
N THR A 215 -22.76 18.42 -27.34
CA THR A 215 -21.43 18.84 -26.87
C THR A 215 -20.38 17.87 -27.40
N LEU A 216 -19.28 18.39 -27.96
CA LEU A 216 -18.10 17.59 -28.26
C LEU A 216 -17.39 17.23 -26.95
N PRO A 217 -17.09 15.95 -26.70
CA PRO A 217 -16.29 15.56 -25.54
C PRO A 217 -14.90 16.18 -25.65
N ASN A 218 -14.38 16.69 -24.54
CA ASN A 218 -13.05 17.30 -24.49
C ASN A 218 -11.99 16.26 -24.86
N LEU A 219 -11.16 16.57 -25.86
CA LEU A 219 -10.03 15.71 -26.22
C LEU A 219 -8.91 15.89 -25.18
N PRO A 220 -8.29 14.78 -24.71
CA PRO A 220 -7.14 14.85 -23.83
C PRO A 220 -5.95 15.52 -24.53
N ASN A 221 -5.01 16.06 -23.73
CA ASN A 221 -3.77 16.63 -24.24
C ASN A 221 -3.02 15.62 -25.12
N PRO A 222 -2.32 16.06 -26.18
CA PRO A 222 -1.67 15.16 -27.15
C PRO A 222 -0.64 14.21 -26.53
N SER A 223 -0.02 14.59 -25.41
CA SER A 223 0.88 13.73 -24.62
C SER A 223 0.17 12.58 -23.91
N ASP A 224 -1.12 12.75 -23.57
CA ASP A 224 -1.89 11.82 -22.74
C ASP A 224 -2.88 10.98 -23.54
N ILE A 225 -2.99 11.21 -24.85
CA ILE A 225 -3.87 10.45 -25.76
C ILE A 225 -3.63 8.95 -25.61
N THR A 226 -2.38 8.51 -25.55
CA THR A 226 -2.04 7.08 -25.41
C THR A 226 -2.63 6.47 -24.13
N ASN A 227 -2.49 7.17 -23.01
CA ASN A 227 -3.02 6.70 -21.71
C ASN A 227 -4.55 6.69 -21.71
N TYR A 228 -5.17 7.71 -22.31
CA TYR A 228 -6.62 7.78 -22.48
C TYR A 228 -7.16 6.67 -23.38
N LEU A 229 -6.49 6.38 -24.49
CA LEU A 229 -6.88 5.28 -25.37
C LEU A 229 -6.67 3.93 -24.68
N LEU A 230 -5.58 3.72 -23.94
CA LEU A 230 -5.36 2.49 -23.17
C LEU A 230 -6.39 2.32 -22.04
N SER A 231 -6.86 3.40 -21.43
CA SER A 231 -7.91 3.36 -20.40
C SER A 231 -9.30 3.05 -20.96
N LYS A 232 -9.57 3.41 -22.23
CA LYS A 232 -10.84 3.14 -22.92
C LYS A 232 -10.85 1.85 -23.75
N VAL A 233 -9.69 1.36 -24.17
CA VAL A 233 -9.57 0.15 -25.02
C VAL A 233 -9.28 -1.08 -24.16
N LEU A 234 -9.95 -2.19 -24.48
CA LEU A 234 -9.65 -3.53 -23.96
C LEU A 234 -8.26 -3.96 -24.47
N VAL A 235 -7.28 -4.00 -23.58
CA VAL A 235 -5.94 -4.47 -23.91
C VAL A 235 -5.96 -6.00 -23.97
N ALA A 236 -5.08 -6.63 -24.76
CA ALA A 236 -4.99 -8.09 -24.83
C ALA A 236 -4.79 -8.76 -23.45
N ASP A 237 -4.13 -8.07 -22.52
CA ASP A 237 -3.96 -8.54 -21.14
C ASP A 237 -5.24 -8.47 -20.29
N ASP A 238 -6.26 -7.73 -20.73
CA ASP A 238 -7.57 -7.70 -20.07
C ASP A 238 -8.44 -8.91 -20.34
N ILE A 239 -8.17 -9.60 -21.44
CA ILE A 239 -8.89 -10.79 -21.88
C ILE A 239 -8.19 -12.05 -21.37
N LYS A 240 -6.90 -11.96 -21.02
CA LYS A 240 -6.14 -13.09 -20.48
C LYS A 240 -6.72 -13.58 -19.16
N ALA A 241 -6.72 -14.89 -18.99
CA ALA A 241 -7.10 -15.51 -17.72
C ALA A 241 -6.21 -14.97 -16.58
N PRO A 242 -6.72 -14.81 -15.34
CA PRO A 242 -5.93 -14.28 -14.24
C PRO A 242 -4.65 -15.08 -13.98
N ILE A 243 -4.72 -16.40 -14.15
CA ILE A 243 -3.58 -17.31 -14.04
C ILE A 243 -2.56 -17.16 -15.19
N SER A 244 -2.83 -16.41 -16.25
CA SER A 244 -1.84 -16.11 -17.31
C SER A 244 -1.26 -14.71 -17.21
N LEU A 245 -1.68 -13.91 -16.22
CA LEU A 245 -1.15 -12.57 -15.99
C LEU A 245 0.28 -12.58 -15.43
N LEU A 246 0.71 -13.68 -14.83
CA LEU A 246 2.09 -13.92 -14.40
C LEU A 246 2.57 -15.25 -14.94
N ASN A 247 3.78 -15.25 -15.50
CA ASN A 247 4.44 -16.45 -15.98
C ASN A 247 5.03 -17.25 -14.81
N PRO A 248 5.11 -18.58 -14.93
CA PRO A 248 5.90 -19.37 -14.01
C PRO A 248 7.38 -19.01 -14.15
N LEU A 249 8.09 -18.94 -13.03
CA LEU A 249 9.49 -18.55 -12.97
C LEU A 249 10.38 -19.69 -13.48
N THR A 250 11.37 -19.35 -14.30
CA THR A 250 12.50 -20.21 -14.62
C THR A 250 13.37 -20.43 -13.39
N LEU A 251 14.18 -21.50 -13.37
CA LEU A 251 15.07 -21.81 -12.23
C LEU A 251 15.92 -20.61 -11.74
N PRO A 252 16.64 -19.84 -12.59
CA PRO A 252 17.40 -18.67 -12.11
C PRO A 252 16.49 -17.60 -11.51
N SER A 253 15.33 -17.34 -12.11
CA SER A 253 14.35 -16.38 -11.59
C SER A 253 13.71 -16.85 -10.28
N GLN A 254 13.58 -18.16 -10.03
CA GLN A 254 13.14 -18.69 -8.74
C GLN A 254 14.16 -18.39 -7.63
N TYR A 255 15.46 -18.56 -7.90
CA TYR A 255 16.51 -18.17 -6.95
C TYR A 255 16.51 -16.67 -6.68
N ALA A 256 16.26 -15.84 -7.70
CA ALA A 256 16.09 -14.40 -7.52
C ALA A 256 14.94 -14.06 -6.55
N GLU A 257 13.80 -14.74 -6.65
CA GLU A 257 12.70 -14.55 -5.68
C GLU A 257 13.07 -15.02 -4.28
N TYR A 258 13.75 -16.17 -4.13
CA TYR A 258 14.19 -16.64 -2.82
C TYR A 258 15.16 -15.66 -2.15
N MET A 259 16.13 -15.14 -2.92
CA MET A 259 17.07 -14.13 -2.44
C MET A 259 16.34 -12.87 -1.99
N HIS A 260 15.40 -12.37 -2.80
CA HIS A 260 14.63 -11.18 -2.46
C HIS A 260 13.73 -11.38 -1.22
N ILE A 261 13.13 -12.56 -1.05
CA ILE A 261 12.32 -12.87 0.15
C ILE A 261 13.19 -13.00 1.40
N LEU A 262 14.39 -13.58 1.29
CA LEU A 262 15.30 -13.79 2.43
C LEU A 262 16.12 -12.55 2.78
N GLN A 263 16.28 -11.63 1.85
CA GLN A 263 17.11 -10.43 1.98
C GLN A 263 16.78 -9.59 3.23
N PRO A 264 15.50 -9.26 3.57
CA PRO A 264 15.19 -8.52 4.79
C PRO A 264 15.63 -9.23 6.07
N VAL A 265 15.54 -10.57 6.11
CA VAL A 265 15.98 -11.39 7.25
C VAL A 265 17.49 -11.37 7.38
N ILE A 266 18.22 -11.60 6.29
CA ILE A 266 19.68 -11.58 6.27
C ILE A 266 20.19 -10.20 6.69
N TYR A 267 19.55 -9.14 6.19
CA TYR A 267 19.89 -7.77 6.53
C TYR A 267 19.61 -7.44 8.01
N ALA A 268 18.46 -7.85 8.56
CA ALA A 268 18.14 -7.68 9.97
C ALA A 268 19.11 -8.45 10.89
N ILE A 269 19.53 -9.66 10.50
CA ILE A 269 20.56 -10.44 11.22
C ILE A 269 21.90 -9.71 11.16
N ALA A 270 22.30 -9.21 10.00
CA ALA A 270 23.53 -8.45 9.84
C ALA A 270 23.53 -7.19 10.71
N LEU A 271 22.44 -6.41 10.72
CA LEU A 271 22.32 -5.25 11.60
C LEU A 271 22.34 -5.62 13.08
N SER A 272 21.68 -6.72 13.47
CA SER A 272 21.73 -7.22 14.85
C SER A 272 23.16 -7.55 15.31
N HIS A 273 23.97 -8.13 14.42
CA HIS A 273 25.37 -8.46 14.70
C HIS A 273 26.26 -7.22 14.77
N TYR A 274 26.09 -6.28 13.85
CA TYR A 274 26.90 -5.06 13.74
C TYR A 274 26.34 -3.85 14.50
N ARG A 275 25.34 -4.05 15.39
CA ARG A 275 24.63 -2.97 16.09
C ARG A 275 25.53 -1.97 16.83
N LYS A 276 26.70 -2.41 17.31
CA LYS A 276 27.64 -1.53 18.05
C LYS A 276 28.34 -0.51 17.14
N ASN A 277 28.40 -0.77 15.84
CA ASN A 277 29.14 0.02 14.86
C ASN A 277 28.20 0.48 13.72
N PRO A 278 27.33 1.48 13.94
CA PRO A 278 26.33 1.91 12.96
C PRO A 278 26.93 2.45 11.65
N LYS A 279 28.15 2.99 11.69
CA LYS A 279 28.88 3.50 10.51
C LYS A 279 29.47 2.42 9.61
N SER A 280 29.40 1.15 10.00
CA SER A 280 30.03 0.06 9.25
C SER A 280 29.29 -0.22 7.95
N TRP A 281 30.01 -0.19 6.82
CA TRP A 281 29.44 -0.48 5.50
C TRP A 281 29.08 -1.95 5.28
N LYS A 282 29.50 -2.87 6.16
CA LYS A 282 29.35 -4.32 5.95
C LYS A 282 27.88 -4.78 5.82
N PRO A 283 26.96 -4.46 6.75
CA PRO A 283 25.56 -4.87 6.63
C PRO A 283 24.89 -4.26 5.39
N TRP A 284 25.21 -3.00 5.09
CA TRP A 284 24.67 -2.29 3.94
C TRP A 284 25.12 -2.94 2.62
N ALA A 285 26.41 -3.22 2.48
CA ALA A 285 26.96 -3.89 1.30
C ALA A 285 26.40 -5.31 1.13
N ILE A 286 26.21 -6.07 2.21
CA ILE A 286 25.58 -7.41 2.14
C ILE A 286 24.16 -7.29 1.58
N GLY A 287 23.34 -6.40 2.14
CA GLY A 287 21.96 -6.24 1.69
C GLY A 287 21.84 -5.79 0.23
N LEU A 288 22.64 -4.80 -0.18
CA LEU A 288 22.67 -4.31 -1.55
C LEU A 288 23.23 -5.34 -2.54
N SER A 289 24.23 -6.14 -2.12
CA SER A 289 24.77 -7.22 -2.95
C SER A 289 23.74 -8.31 -3.24
N ILE A 290 22.85 -8.62 -2.28
CA ILE A 290 21.78 -9.60 -2.46
C ILE A 290 20.72 -9.06 -3.43
N GLU A 291 20.34 -7.78 -3.34
CA GLU A 291 19.41 -7.18 -4.31
C GLU A 291 20.00 -7.14 -5.72
N TYR A 292 21.28 -6.76 -5.83
CA TYR A 292 21.99 -6.74 -7.09
C TYR A 292 22.08 -8.14 -7.71
N ALA A 293 22.41 -9.16 -6.90
CA ALA A 293 22.44 -10.56 -7.32
C ALA A 293 21.05 -11.05 -7.75
N ALA A 294 20.00 -10.73 -6.99
CA ALA A 294 18.62 -11.06 -7.33
C ALA A 294 18.18 -10.38 -8.65
N ARG A 295 18.64 -9.16 -8.91
CA ARG A 295 18.38 -8.46 -10.18
C ARG A 295 19.13 -9.11 -11.34
N GLN A 296 20.39 -9.49 -11.15
CA GLN A 296 21.19 -10.13 -12.21
C GLN A 296 20.64 -11.51 -12.61
N LEU A 297 20.11 -12.28 -11.65
CA LEU A 297 19.50 -13.59 -11.91
C LEU A 297 18.13 -13.50 -12.60
N ARG A 298 17.53 -12.31 -12.63
CA ARG A 298 16.25 -12.05 -13.28
C ARG A 298 16.50 -11.71 -14.74
N SER A 299 16.48 -12.72 -15.60
CA SER A 299 16.58 -12.53 -17.05
C SER A 299 15.28 -11.91 -17.59
N GLU A 300 15.34 -10.72 -18.18
CA GLU A 300 14.24 -10.16 -18.96
C GLU A 300 14.09 -10.98 -20.25
N ASN A 301 13.00 -11.73 -20.36
CA ASN A 301 12.67 -12.46 -21.57
C ASN A 301 11.64 -11.67 -22.39
N TYR A 302 11.59 -11.87 -23.71
CA TYR A 302 10.56 -11.25 -24.57
C TYR A 302 9.10 -11.55 -24.18
N ARG A 303 8.88 -12.49 -23.26
CA ARG A 303 7.55 -12.93 -22.76
C ARG A 303 7.13 -12.25 -21.46
N THR A 304 7.86 -11.26 -20.96
CA THR A 304 7.52 -10.57 -19.70
C THR A 304 6.17 -9.88 -19.81
N THR A 305 5.28 -10.19 -18.89
CA THR A 305 3.96 -9.55 -18.79
C THR A 305 4.11 -8.13 -18.24
N PRO A 306 3.17 -7.20 -18.51
CA PRO A 306 3.25 -5.86 -17.95
C PRO A 306 3.15 -5.87 -16.42
N LEU A 307 2.39 -6.80 -15.84
CA LEU A 307 2.30 -6.97 -14.40
C LEU A 307 3.65 -7.39 -13.79
N GLU A 308 4.40 -8.29 -14.43
CA GLU A 308 5.78 -8.62 -14.01
C GLU A 308 6.69 -7.40 -14.06
N LYS A 309 6.62 -6.64 -15.16
CA LYS A 309 7.44 -5.44 -15.34
C LYS A 309 7.14 -4.38 -14.27
N GLU A 310 5.88 -4.19 -13.93
CA GLU A 310 5.46 -3.29 -12.85
C GLU A 310 6.09 -3.71 -11.51
N GLN A 311 6.03 -4.99 -11.18
CA GLN A 311 6.62 -5.54 -9.95
C GLN A 311 8.14 -5.37 -9.92
N TRP A 312 8.81 -5.56 -11.06
CA TRP A 312 10.26 -5.34 -11.14
C TRP A 312 10.62 -3.87 -11.05
N ASN A 313 9.79 -2.99 -11.60
CA ASN A 313 9.98 -1.56 -11.48
C ASN A 313 9.81 -1.12 -10.02
N LYS A 314 8.77 -1.60 -9.31
CA LYS A 314 8.60 -1.35 -7.87
C LYS A 314 9.85 -1.74 -7.08
N ARG A 315 10.38 -2.94 -7.32
CA ARG A 315 11.63 -3.42 -6.70
C ARG A 315 12.87 -2.62 -7.13
N GLY A 316 12.89 -2.11 -8.36
CA GLY A 316 13.94 -1.22 -8.85
C GLY A 316 13.95 0.13 -8.13
N TRP A 317 12.77 0.70 -7.90
CA TRP A 317 12.60 1.89 -7.06
C TRP A 317 12.93 1.61 -5.60
N ALA A 318 12.59 0.43 -5.08
CA ALA A 318 12.96 -0.02 -3.73
C ALA A 318 14.49 0.00 -3.50
N MET A 319 15.28 -0.34 -4.53
CA MET A 319 16.75 -0.25 -4.48
C MET A 319 17.24 1.18 -4.23
N GLY A 320 16.54 2.20 -4.76
CA GLY A 320 16.86 3.60 -4.49
C GLY A 320 16.71 3.98 -3.01
N TRP A 321 15.76 3.38 -2.31
CA TRP A 321 15.54 3.59 -0.87
C TRP A 321 16.70 3.05 0.01
N TRP A 322 17.64 2.26 -0.54
CA TRP A 322 18.85 1.86 0.19
C TRP A 322 19.80 3.01 0.49
N ALA A 323 19.69 4.12 -0.23
CA ALA A 323 20.43 5.35 0.08
C ALA A 323 19.93 6.02 1.38
N LEU A 324 18.71 5.70 1.83
CA LEU A 324 18.17 6.22 3.10
C LEU A 324 18.36 5.23 4.25
N ARG A 325 19.22 4.22 4.09
CA ARG A 325 19.33 3.10 5.02
C ARG A 325 20.76 2.85 5.51
N GLY A 326 20.89 2.50 6.79
CA GLY A 326 22.11 1.98 7.39
C GLY A 326 23.33 2.89 7.23
N ALA A 327 24.47 2.31 6.86
CA ALA A 327 25.74 3.04 6.78
C ALA A 327 25.77 4.16 5.74
N PHE A 328 25.02 4.04 4.64
CA PHE A 328 24.93 5.12 3.66
C PHE A 328 24.16 6.32 4.24
N TYR A 329 23.08 6.04 4.97
CA TYR A 329 22.34 7.09 5.69
C TYR A 329 23.24 7.80 6.70
N GLU A 330 23.91 7.05 7.59
CA GLU A 330 24.75 7.63 8.64
C GLU A 330 25.93 8.46 8.10
N ASN A 331 26.57 8.00 7.02
CA ASN A 331 27.81 8.61 6.54
C ASN A 331 27.56 9.69 5.46
N VAL A 332 26.52 9.56 4.64
CA VAL A 332 26.28 10.43 3.49
C VAL A 332 24.98 11.19 3.65
N THR A 333 23.86 10.48 3.74
CA THR A 333 22.54 11.10 3.62
C THR A 333 22.18 11.97 4.82
N LYS A 334 22.55 11.58 6.05
CA LYS A 334 22.30 12.35 7.28
C LYS A 334 22.96 13.72 7.24
N GLY A 335 24.23 13.78 6.83
CA GLY A 335 24.96 15.04 6.66
C GLY A 335 24.37 15.93 5.56
N PHE A 336 23.93 15.33 4.45
CA PHE A 336 23.24 16.04 3.38
C PHE A 336 21.87 16.56 3.82
N LEU A 337 21.09 15.76 4.56
CA LEU A 337 19.76 16.13 5.05
C LEU A 337 19.84 17.27 6.05
N HIS A 338 20.77 17.23 7.02
CA HIS A 338 20.96 18.35 7.96
C HIS A 338 21.36 19.64 7.24
N ARG A 339 22.26 19.56 6.25
CA ARG A 339 22.66 20.74 5.46
C ARG A 339 21.50 21.30 4.64
N THR A 340 20.62 20.43 4.15
CA THR A 340 19.45 20.83 3.35
C THR A 340 18.33 21.37 4.24
N SER A 341 18.09 20.77 5.41
CA SER A 341 17.11 21.23 6.41
C SER A 341 17.40 22.67 6.84
N ASN A 342 18.67 22.99 7.08
CA ASN A 342 19.09 24.35 7.43
C ASN A 342 18.88 25.40 6.32
N ARG A 343 18.63 24.97 5.08
CA ARG A 343 18.31 25.87 3.95
C ARG A 343 16.80 25.98 3.68
N LEU A 344 15.99 25.13 4.31
CA LEU A 344 14.55 25.12 4.10
C LEU A 344 13.86 26.10 5.07
N PRO A 345 12.67 26.61 4.71
CA PRO A 345 11.87 27.43 5.62
C PRO A 345 11.58 26.70 6.94
N SER A 346 11.51 27.42 8.06
CA SER A 346 11.43 26.84 9.41
C SER A 346 10.31 25.82 9.61
N PHE A 347 9.18 25.95 8.90
CA PHE A 347 8.10 24.96 8.95
C PHE A 347 8.50 23.62 8.33
N ILE A 348 9.18 23.65 7.19
CA ILE A 348 9.61 22.43 6.49
C ILE A 348 10.85 21.85 7.18
N GLY A 349 11.79 22.71 7.61
CA GLY A 349 12.98 22.30 8.34
C GLY A 349 12.64 21.57 9.66
N GLY A 350 11.67 22.09 10.42
CA GLY A 350 11.20 21.45 11.65
C GLY A 350 10.57 20.07 11.41
N VAL A 351 9.72 19.94 10.40
CA VAL A 351 9.14 18.63 10.02
C VAL A 351 10.24 17.65 9.62
N VAL A 352 11.20 18.07 8.78
CA VAL A 352 12.31 17.19 8.36
C VAL A 352 13.16 16.76 9.56
N GLU A 353 13.43 17.65 10.51
CA GLU A 353 14.18 17.33 11.72
C GLU A 353 13.45 16.33 12.62
N ASP A 354 12.14 16.47 12.77
CA ASP A 354 11.29 15.53 13.51
C ASP A 354 11.30 14.12 12.86
N TYR A 355 11.21 14.04 11.53
CA TYR A 355 11.31 12.76 10.81
C TYR A 355 12.73 12.17 10.84
N LEU A 356 13.76 13.02 10.84
CA LEU A 356 15.16 12.60 10.93
C LEU A 356 15.42 11.90 12.26
N TRP A 357 14.88 12.44 13.36
CA TRP A 357 14.93 11.79 14.66
C TRP A 357 14.27 10.42 14.64
N LEU A 358 13.08 10.29 14.02
CA LEU A 358 12.38 9.02 13.92
C LEU A 358 13.20 7.97 13.13
N TRP A 359 13.80 8.38 12.01
CA TRP A 359 14.68 7.55 11.17
C TRP A 359 15.96 7.09 11.88
N ASP A 360 16.50 7.88 12.80
CA ASP A 360 17.67 7.52 13.60
C ASP A 360 17.33 6.44 14.66
N GLU A 361 16.11 6.51 15.18
CA GLU A 361 15.73 5.84 16.42
C GLU A 361 15.01 4.50 16.18
N TYR A 362 14.39 4.31 15.00
CA TYR A 362 13.61 3.12 14.62
C TYR A 362 14.12 2.44 13.34
N TYR A 363 13.98 1.10 13.27
CA TYR A 363 14.36 0.34 12.10
C TYR A 363 13.21 0.37 11.10
N PHE A 364 13.34 1.20 10.06
CA PHE A 364 12.39 1.17 8.96
C PHE A 364 12.71 -0.02 8.05
N SER A 365 11.88 -1.06 8.15
CA SER A 365 11.85 -2.13 7.14
C SER A 365 11.22 -1.59 5.85
N THR A 366 11.94 -0.75 5.11
CA THR A 366 11.48 -0.24 3.80
C THR A 366 11.33 -1.32 2.71
N SER A 367 11.50 -2.60 3.06
CA SER A 367 11.12 -3.77 2.24
C SER A 367 9.66 -4.18 2.40
N GLN A 368 8.83 -3.27 2.90
CA GLN A 368 7.38 -3.33 2.83
C GLN A 368 6.93 -3.00 1.40
N ASP A 369 7.24 -3.92 0.48
CA ASP A 369 6.46 -4.05 -0.76
C ASP A 369 5.08 -4.65 -0.42
#